data_AF-A0A7C5G036-F1
#
_entry.id   AF-A0A7C5G036-F1
#
_cell.length_a   1.000
_cell.length_b   1.000
_cell.length_c   1.000
_cell.angle_alpha   90.00
_cell.angle_beta   90.00
_cell.angle_gamma   90.00
#
_symmetry.space_group_name_H-M   'P 1'
#
loop_
_entity.id
_entity.type
_entity.pdbx_description
1 polymer ?
#
loop_
_entity_poly.entity_id
_entity_poly.type
_entity_poly.pdbx_seq_one_letter_code
_entity_poly.pdbx_strand_id
1 'polypeptide(L)' 'MQDRWLSVEELTLHLGIKRDTVYKWITRRNMPAHKVGRLWKFKREEVDE' A
#
# COMPACT_ATOMS: atom_id res chain seq x y z
N MET A 1 -9.65 -14.83 5.07
CA MET A 1 -10.74 -14.18 4.30
C MET A 1 -10.94 -12.74 4.79
N GLN A 2 -9.97 -11.86 4.55
CA GLN A 2 -10.19 -10.42 4.57
C GLN A 2 -9.37 -9.80 3.44
N ASP A 3 -9.84 -9.97 2.20
CA ASP A 3 -9.25 -9.35 1.00
C ASP A 3 -9.65 -7.86 1.00
N ARG A 4 -9.17 -7.13 2.02
CA ARG A 4 -9.48 -5.72 2.22
C ARG A 4 -8.39 -4.88 1.56
N TRP A 5 -8.80 -4.16 0.53
CA TRP A 5 -7.94 -3.27 -0.23
C TRP A 5 -7.79 -1.95 0.52
N LEU A 6 -6.60 -1.70 1.03
CA LEU A 6 -6.20 -0.48 1.71
C LEU A 6 -5.87 0.61 0.69
N SER A 7 -6.29 1.83 0.99
CA SER A 7 -5.83 3.02 0.27
C SER A 7 -4.46 3.46 0.80
N VAL A 8 -3.75 4.34 0.08
CA VAL A 8 -2.46 4.90 0.56
C VAL A 8 -2.59 5.48 1.97
N GLU A 9 -3.69 6.19 2.28
CA GLU A 9 -3.91 6.77 3.61
C GLU A 9 -4.07 5.71 4.71
N GLU A 10 -4.87 4.67 4.46
CA GLU A 10 -5.04 3.57 5.40
C GLU A 10 -3.73 2.82 5.61
N LEU A 11 -2.94 2.62 4.55
CA LEU A 11 -1.63 2.01 4.64
C LEU A 11 -0.66 2.82 5.52
N THR A 12 -0.66 4.15 5.36
CA THR A 12 0.18 5.02 6.17
C THR A 12 -0.20 5.00 7.64
N LEU A 13 -1.49 4.89 7.94
CA LEU A 13 -1.98 4.74 9.31
C LEU A 13 -1.65 3.36 9.89
N HIS A 14 -1.75 2.32 9.07
CA HIS A 14 -1.49 0.93 9.47
C HIS A 14 -0.02 0.68 9.78
N LEU A 15 0.89 1.12 8.91
CA LEU A 15 2.34 0.93 9.07
C LEU A 15 3.03 2.06 9.85
N GLY A 16 2.34 3.17 10.11
CA GLY A 16 2.93 4.35 10.74
C GLY A 16 3.97 5.08 9.88
N ILE A 17 3.94 4.88 8.55
CA ILE A 17 4.89 5.51 7.61
C ILE A 17 4.28 6.68 6.87
N LYS A 18 5.12 7.57 6.34
CA LYS A 18 4.65 8.71 5.52
C LYS A 18 4.24 8.25 4.12
N ARG A 19 3.30 8.99 3.49
CA ARG A 19 2.86 8.74 2.10
C ARG A 19 4.02 8.74 1.10
N ASP A 20 4.98 9.64 1.32
CA ASP A 20 6.20 9.73 0.50
C ASP A 20 7.02 8.43 0.54
N THR A 21 7.09 7.79 1.70
CA THR A 21 7.74 6.48 1.88
C THR A 21 7.02 5.40 1.07
N VAL A 22 5.68 5.39 1.09
CA VAL A 22 4.88 4.45 0.30
C VAL A 22 5.21 4.59 -1.18
N TYR A 23 5.19 5.79 -1.75
CA TYR A 23 5.54 5.99 -3.17
C TYR A 23 6.98 5.61 -3.50
N LYS A 24 7.92 5.88 -2.59
CA LYS A 24 9.31 5.40 -2.71
C LYS A 24 9.40 3.88 -2.70
N TRP A 25 8.58 3.18 -1.94
CA TRP A 25 8.60 1.72 -1.86
C TRP A 25 7.96 1.06 -3.07
N ILE A 26 6.88 1.64 -3.61
CA ILE A 26 6.29 1.21 -4.89
C ILE A 26 7.34 1.29 -6.00
N THR A 27 8.12 2.38 -6.05
CA THR A 27 9.08 2.61 -7.15
C THR A 27 10.44 1.93 -6.94
N ARG A 28 10.94 1.84 -5.70
CA ARG A 28 12.31 1.37 -5.40
C ARG A 28 12.38 0.00 -4.75
N ARG A 29 11.34 -0.44 -4.06
CA ARG A 29 11.30 -1.72 -3.35
C ARG A 29 10.35 -2.74 -3.96
N ASN A 30 9.74 -2.41 -5.10
CA ASN A 30 8.78 -3.28 -5.78
C ASN A 30 7.66 -3.75 -4.82
N MET A 31 7.23 -2.82 -3.96
CA MET A 31 6.18 -3.09 -2.99
C MET A 31 4.90 -3.53 -3.71
N PRO A 32 4.19 -4.56 -3.21
CA PRO A 32 2.95 -5.03 -3.80
C PRO A 32 1.89 -3.93 -3.74
N ALA A 33 1.72 -3.27 -4.88
CA ALA A 33 0.85 -2.13 -5.06
C ALA A 33 0.08 -2.31 -6.35
N HIS A 34 -1.24 -2.21 -6.24
CA HIS A 34 -2.15 -2.49 -7.34
C HIS A 34 -2.81 -1.19 -7.79
N LYS A 35 -2.70 -0.89 -9.08
CA LYS A 35 -3.27 0.34 -9.64
C LYS A 35 -4.70 0.08 -10.09
N VAL A 36 -5.67 0.61 -9.34
CA VAL A 36 -7.09 0.53 -9.66
C VAL A 36 -7.54 1.89 -10.18
N GLY A 37 -7.57 2.03 -11.51
CA GLY A 37 -7.86 3.29 -12.18
C GLY A 37 -6.76 4.35 -11.93
N ARG A 38 -7.12 5.43 -11.23
CA ARG A 38 -6.19 6.50 -10.82
C ARG A 38 -5.61 6.33 -9.42
N LEU A 39 -6.10 5.35 -8.65
CA LEU A 39 -5.73 5.16 -7.26
C LEU A 39 -4.85 3.92 -7.09
N TRP A 40 -3.91 4.01 -6.16
CA TRP A 40 -3.16 2.85 -5.68
C TRP A 40 -3.93 2.20 -4.54
N LYS A 41 -4.03 0.88 -4.62
CA LYS A 41 -4.62 0.02 -3.60
C LYS A 41 -3.62 -1.04 -3.19
N PHE A 42 -3.66 -1.42 -1.93
CA PHE A 42 -2.73 -2.36 -1.31
C PHE A 42 -3.52 -3.45 -0.62
N LYS A 43 -3.13 -4.71 -0.78
CA LYS A 43 -3.70 -5.76 0.04
C LYS A 43 -2.94 -5.83 1.34
N ARG A 44 -3.66 -5.89 2.46
CA ARG A 44 -3.04 -6.00 3.77
C ARG A 44 -2.13 -7.23 3.88
N GLU A 45 -2.60 -8.36 3.36
CA GLU A 45 -1.86 -9.64 3.41
C GLU A 45 -0.51 -9.56 2.67
N GLU A 46 -0.38 -8.75 1.62
CA GLU A 46 0.87 -8.61 0.88
C GLU A 46 1.85 -7.61 1.54
N VAL A 47 1.39 -6.79 2.48
CA VAL A 47 2.20 -5.74 3.11
C VAL A 47 2.58 -6.07 4.55
N ASP A 48 1.81 -6.91 5.22
CA ASP A 48 2.11 -7.43 6.57
C ASP A 48 3.09 -8.64 6.53
N GLU A 49 3.51 -9.12 5.35
CA GLU A 49 4.52 -10.19 5.15
C GLU A 49 5.94 -9.62 4.95
#